data_AF-A0A7V4AV09-F1
#
_entry.id   AF-A0A7V4AV09-F1
#
_cell.length_a   1.000
_cell.length_b   1.000
_cell.length_c   1.000
_cell.angle_alpha   90.00
_cell.angle_beta   90.00
_cell.angle_gamma   90.00
#
_symmetry.space_group_name_H-M   'P 1'
#
loop_
_entity.id
_entity.type
_entity.pdbx_description
1 polymer ?
#
loop_
_entity_poly.entity_id
_entity_poly.type
_entity_poly.pdbx_seq_one_letter_code
_entity_poly.pdbx_strand_id
1 'polypeptide(L)'
;MKRTGTTFVMALVLAAALAHAAAFAQGKTPAKPAGKPADSGERKDLLARAQDMFDHRFTPVIKDVKFGAAAAGKPIDVTVTVAYDDKRAKDKIKDVRVYYSTDNGKKWARPVKLKQSGNAWKGQIPKQNKGTLLAYVWAQDSRGNVAVELPCKVTTWPPASDGCMVKGAADPDPSDDKTSDFSNDLDIWSISVGMDDTYLYVQQTVEGSINKGTVNPTKINTYLSVVLAPSLTKDVDDLTTLMNMDPQTAKKKFSGKENMVKVMMWSPQGKTFFNVKQDCFVPAAPQAGGGKEEGKDQMPKMKTDVISCKNKGPDLFFRYKKSDMDKSMNNEVQLLGSIIMQATSTDPQKFMEGLNLGDVTNFTRVTWKPRTITVK
;
A
#
# COMPACT_ATOMS: atom_id res chain seq x y z
N MET A 1 23.86 17.04 21.58
CA MET A 1 23.76 16.73 20.14
C MET A 1 22.32 16.33 19.83
N LYS A 2 21.68 16.98 18.85
CA LYS A 2 20.21 17.00 18.64
C LYS A 2 19.74 15.71 17.94
N ARG A 3 18.84 14.95 18.58
CA ARG A 3 18.09 13.83 17.97
C ARG A 3 16.78 14.37 17.40
N THR A 4 16.57 14.18 16.11
CA THR A 4 15.31 14.45 15.39
C THR A 4 15.45 13.62 14.12
N GLY A 5 14.51 12.74 13.81
CA GLY A 5 14.54 11.92 12.59
C GLY A 5 14.38 10.44 12.83
N THR A 6 13.14 9.99 12.95
CA THR A 6 12.85 8.54 13.06
C THR A 6 11.51 8.14 12.47
N THR A 7 10.62 9.07 12.09
CA THR A 7 9.25 8.67 11.68
C THR A 7 9.12 8.30 10.19
N PHE A 8 10.00 8.80 9.33
CA PHE A 8 9.95 8.49 7.89
C PHE A 8 10.56 7.13 7.54
N VAL A 9 11.50 6.71 8.37
CA VAL A 9 12.01 5.35 8.41
C VAL A 9 10.90 4.47 9.00
N MET A 10 10.28 4.81 10.13
CA MET A 10 9.14 4.12 10.81
C MET A 10 7.86 3.80 10.01
N ALA A 11 7.82 3.73 8.68
CA ALA A 11 6.69 3.11 7.96
C ALA A 11 7.19 1.88 7.19
N LEU A 12 8.25 2.06 6.40
CA LEU A 12 9.07 0.98 5.84
C LEU A 12 9.89 0.23 6.90
N VAL A 13 10.21 0.94 7.98
CA VAL A 13 10.88 0.53 9.20
C VAL A 13 9.90 0.60 10.38
N LEU A 14 8.58 0.73 10.18
CA LEU A 14 7.64 0.16 11.16
C LEU A 14 7.55 -1.33 10.88
N ALA A 15 7.40 -1.79 9.65
CA ALA A 15 7.53 -3.23 9.39
C ALA A 15 8.93 -3.77 9.81
N ALA A 16 10.01 -3.03 9.52
CA ALA A 16 11.37 -3.47 9.81
C ALA A 16 11.99 -3.00 11.16
N ALA A 17 11.53 -1.90 11.78
CA ALA A 17 11.89 -1.50 13.15
C ALA A 17 10.77 -1.56 14.18
N LEU A 18 9.58 -2.06 13.88
CA LEU A 18 8.87 -2.80 14.92
C LEU A 18 9.73 -4.02 15.33
N ALA A 19 10.49 -4.61 14.41
CA ALA A 19 11.49 -5.64 14.70
C ALA A 19 12.87 -5.15 15.23
N HIS A 20 13.16 -3.84 15.30
CA HIS A 20 14.49 -3.29 15.69
C HIS A 20 14.45 -2.13 16.72
N ALA A 21 13.37 -1.36 16.84
CA ALA A 21 13.26 -0.23 17.78
C ALA A 21 12.91 -0.65 19.22
N ALA A 22 12.36 -1.85 19.43
CA ALA A 22 12.30 -2.48 20.75
C ALA A 22 13.71 -2.71 21.34
N ALA A 23 14.76 -2.77 20.51
CA ALA A 23 16.14 -2.99 20.96
C ALA A 23 16.93 -1.69 21.22
N PHE A 24 16.47 -0.51 20.78
CA PHE A 24 17.23 0.75 20.87
C PHE A 24 16.53 1.91 21.60
N ALA A 25 15.23 1.82 21.88
CA ALA A 25 14.49 2.88 22.60
C ALA A 25 14.93 3.08 24.06
N GLN A 26 15.73 2.19 24.64
CA GLN A 26 16.05 2.28 26.07
C GLN A 26 17.14 3.29 26.43
N GLY A 27 18.01 3.74 25.52
CA GLY A 27 19.07 4.72 25.82
C GLY A 27 20.07 4.33 26.93
N LYS A 28 19.79 3.29 27.70
CA LYS A 28 20.72 2.42 28.38
C LYS A 28 21.30 1.53 27.30
N THR A 29 22.62 1.50 27.20
CA THR A 29 23.30 0.29 26.72
C THR A 29 22.59 -0.87 27.42
N PRO A 30 21.91 -1.78 26.70
CA PRO A 30 21.41 -2.97 27.36
C PRO A 30 22.60 -3.55 28.10
N ALA A 31 22.44 -3.93 29.37
CA ALA A 31 23.31 -4.96 29.91
C ALA A 31 23.32 -6.04 28.82
N LYS A 32 24.51 -6.29 28.25
CA LYS A 32 24.71 -7.24 27.15
C LYS A 32 23.81 -8.42 27.47
N PRO A 33 22.74 -8.69 26.68
CA PRO A 33 21.74 -9.66 27.08
C PRO A 33 22.49 -10.94 27.45
N ALA A 34 22.30 -11.39 28.69
CA ALA A 34 22.96 -12.58 29.21
C ALA A 34 22.37 -13.78 28.49
N GLY A 35 22.79 -13.97 27.25
CA GLY A 35 22.18 -14.87 26.27
C GLY A 35 22.02 -14.18 24.93
N LYS A 36 22.61 -14.74 23.87
CA LYS A 36 22.22 -14.42 22.50
C LYS A 36 20.73 -14.73 22.38
N PRO A 37 19.86 -13.79 21.94
CA PRO A 37 18.50 -14.16 21.58
C PRO A 37 18.58 -15.34 20.62
N ALA A 38 17.87 -16.41 20.94
CA ALA A 38 17.84 -17.59 20.09
C ALA A 38 17.46 -17.12 18.68
N ASP A 39 18.36 -17.36 17.73
CA ASP A 39 18.20 -17.08 16.32
C ASP A 39 17.18 -18.10 15.77
N SER A 40 15.90 -17.92 16.16
CA SER A 40 14.82 -18.81 15.77
C SER A 40 14.70 -18.76 14.24
N GLY A 41 14.52 -19.93 13.61
CA GLY A 41 14.39 -20.03 12.16
C GLY A 41 13.32 -19.08 11.58
N GLU A 42 12.28 -18.78 12.37
CA GLU A 42 11.20 -17.84 12.04
C GLU A 42 11.70 -16.41 11.76
N ARG A 43 12.64 -15.90 12.56
CA ARG A 43 13.16 -14.53 12.34
C ARG A 43 13.97 -14.44 11.05
N LYS A 44 14.75 -15.47 10.75
CA LYS A 44 15.50 -15.56 9.49
C LYS A 44 14.58 -15.65 8.29
N ASP A 45 13.52 -16.45 8.40
CA ASP A 45 12.52 -16.58 7.35
C ASP A 45 11.80 -15.25 7.10
N LEU A 46 11.35 -14.56 8.16
CA LEU A 46 10.72 -13.25 8.03
C LEU A 46 11.63 -12.21 7.36
N LEU A 47 12.91 -12.15 7.77
CA LEU A 47 13.88 -11.24 7.15
C LEU A 47 14.14 -11.60 5.68
N ALA A 48 14.20 -12.88 5.35
CA ALA A 48 14.37 -13.35 3.98
C ALA A 48 13.15 -12.98 3.12
N ARG A 49 11.93 -13.20 3.61
CA ARG A 49 10.68 -12.78 2.94
C ARG A 49 10.63 -11.27 2.74
N ALA A 50 10.94 -10.50 3.78
CA ALA A 50 10.98 -9.04 3.70
C ALA A 50 12.02 -8.55 2.69
N GLN A 51 13.19 -9.18 2.64
CA GLN A 51 14.22 -8.86 1.65
C GLN A 51 13.78 -9.26 0.23
N ASP A 52 13.14 -10.42 0.04
CA ASP A 52 12.59 -10.84 -1.26
C ASP A 52 11.54 -9.83 -1.75
N MET A 53 10.55 -9.50 -0.92
CA MET A 53 9.57 -8.45 -1.23
C MET A 53 10.22 -7.12 -1.58
N PHE A 54 11.25 -6.72 -0.83
CA PHE A 54 11.96 -5.47 -1.09
C PHE A 54 12.74 -5.50 -2.41
N ASP A 55 13.41 -6.60 -2.74
CA ASP A 55 14.10 -6.80 -4.01
C ASP A 55 13.15 -6.74 -5.21
N HIS A 56 11.88 -7.10 -4.98
CA HIS A 56 10.79 -7.11 -5.95
C HIS A 56 9.84 -5.90 -5.82
N ARG A 57 10.24 -4.83 -5.13
CA ARG A 57 9.42 -3.62 -4.88
C ARG A 57 9.09 -2.78 -6.11
N PHE A 58 9.80 -2.99 -7.22
CA PHE A 58 9.67 -2.15 -8.41
C PHE A 58 8.46 -2.57 -9.21
N THR A 59 7.39 -1.79 -9.13
CA THR A 59 6.17 -2.01 -9.91
C THR A 59 6.40 -1.72 -11.39
N PRO A 60 5.62 -2.34 -12.29
CA PRO A 60 5.49 -1.90 -13.67
C PRO A 60 5.16 -0.42 -13.82
N VAL A 61 5.37 0.14 -15.01
CA VAL A 61 5.01 1.51 -15.36
C VAL A 61 4.36 1.53 -16.72
N ILE A 62 3.13 2.02 -16.79
CA ILE A 62 2.40 2.21 -18.04
C ILE A 62 2.94 3.48 -18.71
N LYS A 63 3.80 3.32 -19.72
CA LYS A 63 4.52 4.40 -20.39
C LYS A 63 3.63 5.14 -21.37
N ASP A 64 2.93 4.38 -22.20
CA ASP A 64 2.13 4.90 -23.29
C ASP A 64 0.94 3.99 -23.59
N VAL A 65 -0.15 4.59 -24.05
CA VAL A 65 -1.38 3.89 -24.45
C VAL A 65 -1.97 4.63 -25.64
N LYS A 66 -2.13 3.91 -26.74
CA LYS A 66 -2.72 4.41 -27.98
C LYS A 66 -3.95 3.59 -28.34
N PHE A 67 -5.03 4.30 -28.66
CA PHE A 67 -6.23 3.71 -29.24
C PHE A 67 -6.29 4.03 -30.72
N GLY A 68 -6.62 3.04 -31.54
CA GLY A 68 -6.87 3.20 -32.97
C GLY A 68 -8.16 3.97 -33.24
N ALA A 69 -8.52 4.07 -34.52
CA ALA A 69 -9.75 4.72 -34.92
C ALA A 69 -10.98 4.03 -34.31
N ALA A 70 -11.85 4.82 -33.66
CA ALA A 70 -13.05 4.34 -33.01
C ALA A 70 -14.29 4.67 -33.86
N ALA A 71 -14.84 3.65 -34.52
CA ALA A 71 -16.03 3.77 -35.37
C ALA A 71 -17.08 2.75 -34.94
N ALA A 72 -18.36 3.16 -34.96
CA ALA A 72 -19.46 2.29 -34.56
C ALA A 72 -19.45 0.97 -35.35
N GLY A 73 -19.66 -0.14 -34.63
CA GLY A 73 -19.68 -1.49 -35.21
C GLY A 73 -18.30 -2.07 -35.55
N LYS A 74 -17.19 -1.35 -35.36
CA LYS A 74 -15.82 -1.84 -35.59
C LYS A 74 -15.05 -2.03 -34.27
N PRO A 75 -14.17 -3.04 -34.17
CA PRO A 75 -13.22 -3.15 -33.07
C PRO A 75 -12.26 -1.94 -33.03
N ILE A 76 -11.74 -1.63 -31.84
CA ILE A 76 -10.78 -0.54 -31.62
C ILE A 76 -9.44 -1.14 -31.26
N ASP A 77 -8.42 -0.94 -32.09
CA ASP A 77 -7.06 -1.38 -31.80
C ASP A 77 -6.51 -0.66 -30.55
N VAL A 78 -5.80 -1.40 -29.70
CA VAL A 78 -5.11 -0.85 -28.53
C VAL A 78 -3.66 -1.28 -28.55
N THR A 79 -2.77 -0.32 -28.33
CA THR A 79 -1.34 -0.55 -28.14
C THR A 79 -0.92 0.07 -26.81
N VAL A 80 -0.27 -0.71 -25.95
CA VAL A 80 0.21 -0.30 -24.64
C VAL A 80 1.70 -0.57 -24.53
N THR A 81 2.47 0.38 -24.03
CA THR A 81 3.88 0.19 -23.68
C THR A 81 4.00 0.14 -22.16
N VAL A 82 4.54 -0.95 -21.63
CA VAL A 82 4.79 -1.15 -20.20
C VAL A 82 6.26 -1.46 -19.99
N ALA A 83 6.91 -0.79 -19.03
CA ALA A 83 8.31 -0.98 -18.69
C ALA A 83 8.56 -0.66 -17.21
N TYR A 84 9.75 -0.98 -16.69
CA TYR A 84 10.18 -0.48 -15.38
C TYR A 84 10.93 0.84 -15.54
N ASP A 85 10.83 1.71 -14.52
CA ASP A 85 11.65 2.93 -14.45
C ASP A 85 13.03 2.69 -13.85
N ASP A 86 13.23 1.55 -13.19
CA ASP A 86 14.45 1.24 -12.45
C ASP A 86 15.09 -0.02 -13.01
N LYS A 87 16.39 0.07 -13.33
CA LYS A 87 17.17 -1.04 -13.87
C LYS A 87 17.39 -2.18 -12.86
N ARG A 88 17.13 -1.94 -11.58
CA ARG A 88 17.20 -2.95 -10.52
C ARG A 88 15.97 -3.86 -10.50
N ALA A 89 14.91 -3.52 -11.22
CA ALA A 89 13.75 -4.39 -11.36
C ALA A 89 14.17 -5.74 -11.97
N LYS A 90 13.87 -6.83 -11.26
CA LYS A 90 14.22 -8.20 -11.65
C LYS A 90 13.08 -8.92 -12.37
N ASP A 91 11.87 -8.39 -12.25
CA ASP A 91 10.63 -9.03 -12.69
C ASP A 91 10.32 -8.78 -14.16
N LYS A 92 9.45 -9.63 -14.72
CA LYS A 92 8.99 -9.51 -16.10
C LYS A 92 7.52 -9.12 -16.12
N ILE A 93 7.14 -8.25 -17.05
CA ILE A 93 5.71 -7.96 -17.28
C ILE A 93 5.03 -9.25 -17.77
N LYS A 94 4.06 -9.73 -17.00
CA LYS A 94 3.38 -11.02 -17.22
C LYS A 94 2.03 -10.84 -17.91
N ASP A 95 1.29 -9.80 -17.55
CA ASP A 95 -0.05 -9.57 -18.06
C ASP A 95 -0.33 -8.08 -18.25
N VAL A 96 -1.03 -7.75 -19.34
CA VAL A 96 -1.49 -6.38 -19.61
C VAL A 96 -2.92 -6.47 -20.12
N ARG A 97 -3.81 -5.72 -19.46
CA ARG A 97 -5.24 -5.73 -19.71
C ARG A 97 -5.74 -4.31 -19.92
N VAL A 98 -6.74 -4.19 -20.79
CA VAL A 98 -7.51 -2.96 -20.97
C VAL A 98 -8.92 -3.22 -20.50
N TYR A 99 -9.36 -2.41 -19.55
CA TYR A 99 -10.73 -2.39 -19.08
C TYR A 99 -11.45 -1.22 -19.76
N TYR A 100 -12.73 -1.40 -20.07
CA TYR A 100 -13.55 -0.36 -20.67
C TYR A 100 -14.98 -0.39 -20.13
N SER A 101 -15.62 0.78 -20.15
CA SER A 101 -16.99 0.98 -19.71
C SER A 101 -17.73 1.88 -20.70
N THR A 102 -18.97 1.53 -21.00
CA THR A 102 -19.91 2.29 -21.84
C THR A 102 -20.95 3.07 -21.03
N ASP A 103 -20.90 2.97 -19.70
CA ASP A 103 -21.87 3.57 -18.76
C ASP A 103 -21.18 4.47 -17.73
N ASN A 104 -20.12 5.16 -18.16
CA ASN A 104 -19.33 6.10 -17.36
C ASN A 104 -18.75 5.48 -16.08
N GLY A 105 -18.24 4.26 -16.18
CA GLY A 105 -17.57 3.55 -15.11
C GLY A 105 -18.51 2.85 -14.13
N LYS A 106 -19.84 2.89 -14.32
CA LYS A 106 -20.77 2.16 -13.42
C LYS A 106 -20.57 0.66 -13.51
N LYS A 107 -20.30 0.13 -14.70
CA LYS A 107 -19.96 -1.27 -14.96
C LYS A 107 -18.79 -1.35 -15.91
N TRP A 108 -17.90 -2.30 -15.65
CA TRP A 108 -16.76 -2.61 -16.49
C TRP A 108 -17.03 -3.89 -17.27
N ALA A 109 -16.75 -3.86 -18.57
CA ALA A 109 -16.77 -5.05 -19.40
C ALA A 109 -15.64 -6.02 -19.00
N ARG A 110 -15.72 -7.27 -19.49
CA ARG A 110 -14.62 -8.23 -19.35
C ARG A 110 -13.33 -7.61 -19.93
N PRO A 111 -12.20 -7.65 -19.19
CA PRO A 111 -10.97 -7.05 -19.66
C PRO A 111 -10.48 -7.66 -20.97
N VAL A 112 -9.96 -6.80 -21.85
CA VAL A 112 -9.26 -7.22 -23.06
C VAL A 112 -7.83 -7.56 -22.66
N LYS A 113 -7.48 -8.85 -22.74
CA LYS A 113 -6.10 -9.31 -22.55
C LYS A 113 -5.27 -8.96 -23.78
N LEU A 114 -4.19 -8.22 -23.59
CA LEU A 114 -3.27 -7.85 -24.67
C LEU A 114 -2.20 -8.93 -24.85
N LYS A 115 -1.71 -9.07 -26.08
CA LYS A 115 -0.60 -9.96 -26.43
C LYS A 115 0.67 -9.14 -26.62
N GLN A 116 1.78 -9.59 -26.04
CA GLN A 116 3.07 -8.96 -26.24
C GLN A 116 3.54 -9.08 -27.70
N SER A 117 4.03 -7.98 -28.26
CA SER A 117 4.54 -7.84 -29.62
C SER A 117 5.72 -6.87 -29.60
N GLY A 118 6.93 -7.41 -29.48
CA GLY A 118 8.15 -6.63 -29.24
C GLY A 118 8.07 -5.88 -27.89
N ASN A 119 8.29 -4.57 -27.92
CA ASN A 119 8.26 -3.70 -26.73
C ASN A 119 6.86 -3.19 -26.37
N ALA A 120 5.82 -3.65 -27.08
CA ALA A 120 4.44 -3.22 -26.88
C ALA A 120 3.50 -4.40 -26.67
N TRP A 121 2.34 -4.10 -26.11
CA TRP A 121 1.23 -5.03 -25.88
C TRP A 121 0.06 -4.59 -26.75
N LYS A 122 -0.47 -5.51 -27.55
CA LYS A 122 -1.50 -5.21 -28.57
C LYS A 122 -2.74 -6.05 -28.36
N GLY A 123 -3.90 -5.47 -28.65
CA GLY A 123 -5.19 -6.14 -28.60
C GLY A 123 -6.29 -5.26 -29.18
N GLN A 124 -7.54 -5.68 -29.04
CA GLN A 124 -8.68 -4.97 -29.61
C GLN A 124 -9.83 -4.90 -28.60
N ILE A 125 -10.34 -3.70 -28.35
CA ILE A 125 -11.64 -3.55 -27.70
C ILE A 125 -12.71 -4.02 -28.70
N PRO A 126 -13.64 -4.91 -28.30
CA PRO A 126 -14.71 -5.39 -29.19
C PRO A 126 -15.52 -4.25 -29.80
N LYS A 127 -16.25 -4.53 -30.89
CA LYS A 127 -17.12 -3.53 -31.54
C LYS A 127 -18.04 -2.83 -30.55
N GLN A 128 -18.13 -1.51 -30.68
CA GLN A 128 -18.95 -0.65 -29.80
C GLN A 128 -20.00 0.09 -30.61
N ASN A 129 -21.08 0.48 -29.96
CA ASN A 129 -22.04 1.43 -30.51
C ASN A 129 -21.46 2.85 -30.47
N LYS A 130 -22.06 3.76 -31.23
CA LYS A 130 -21.74 5.19 -31.16
C LYS A 130 -21.91 5.70 -29.73
N GLY A 131 -20.95 6.48 -29.26
CA GLY A 131 -20.97 7.03 -27.90
C GLY A 131 -19.59 7.24 -27.31
N THR A 132 -19.56 7.39 -26.00
CA THR A 132 -18.33 7.64 -25.23
C THR A 132 -17.99 6.43 -24.38
N LEU A 133 -16.71 6.04 -24.40
CA LEU A 133 -16.17 4.98 -23.56
C LEU A 133 -15.14 5.53 -22.60
N LEU A 134 -15.19 5.06 -21.35
CA LEU A 134 -14.05 5.14 -20.45
C LEU A 134 -13.18 3.91 -20.64
N ALA A 135 -11.86 4.09 -20.55
CA ALA A 135 -10.92 2.99 -20.56
C ALA A 135 -9.79 3.23 -19.56
N TYR A 136 -9.23 2.16 -19.03
CA TYR A 136 -7.97 2.20 -18.28
C TYR A 136 -7.12 0.97 -18.56
N VAL A 137 -5.83 1.10 -18.28
CA VAL A 137 -4.86 0.02 -18.41
C VAL A 137 -4.48 -0.49 -17.03
N TRP A 138 -4.34 -1.81 -16.96
CA TRP A 138 -3.85 -2.55 -15.81
C TRP A 138 -2.74 -3.48 -16.29
N ALA A 139 -1.60 -3.45 -15.62
CA ALA A 139 -0.45 -4.29 -15.94
C ALA A 139 0.07 -4.97 -14.69
N GLN A 140 0.47 -6.23 -14.81
CA GLN A 140 1.01 -7.04 -13.72
C GLN A 140 2.30 -7.72 -14.13
N ASP A 141 3.24 -7.82 -13.19
CA ASP A 141 4.49 -8.54 -13.39
C ASP A 141 4.43 -10.01 -12.93
N SER A 142 5.58 -10.68 -12.98
CA SER A 142 5.76 -12.07 -12.57
C SER A 142 5.62 -12.30 -11.07
N ARG A 143 5.71 -11.27 -10.24
CA ARG A 143 5.56 -11.33 -8.78
C ARG A 143 4.18 -10.88 -8.31
N GLY A 144 3.34 -10.40 -9.22
CA GLY A 144 2.01 -9.94 -8.89
C GLY A 144 1.94 -8.45 -8.57
N ASN A 145 3.03 -7.70 -8.69
CA ASN A 145 2.98 -6.25 -8.57
C ASN A 145 2.19 -5.67 -9.73
N VAL A 146 1.45 -4.63 -9.44
CA VAL A 146 0.49 -4.02 -10.36
C VAL A 146 0.87 -2.59 -10.68
N ALA A 147 0.63 -2.18 -11.93
CA ALA A 147 0.48 -0.78 -12.31
C ALA A 147 -0.91 -0.56 -12.91
N VAL A 148 -1.58 0.50 -12.49
CA VAL A 148 -2.96 0.77 -12.89
C VAL A 148 -3.23 2.25 -13.07
N GLU A 149 -4.00 2.57 -14.11
CA GLU A 149 -4.50 3.93 -14.36
C GLU A 149 -5.91 4.09 -13.79
N LEU A 150 -6.18 5.21 -13.11
CA LEU A 150 -7.52 5.52 -12.62
C LEU A 150 -8.40 6.11 -13.74
N PRO A 151 -9.58 5.53 -14.01
CA PRO A 151 -10.42 5.90 -15.16
C PRO A 151 -11.30 7.13 -14.92
N CYS A 152 -11.68 7.38 -13.66
CA CYS A 152 -12.66 8.40 -13.28
C CYS A 152 -12.54 8.72 -11.79
N LYS A 153 -13.20 9.81 -11.36
CA LYS A 153 -13.14 10.27 -9.97
C LYS A 153 -14.14 9.47 -9.14
N VAL A 154 -13.74 9.09 -7.93
CA VAL A 154 -14.67 8.54 -6.93
C VAL A 154 -15.70 9.62 -6.57
N THR A 155 -16.97 9.22 -6.42
CA THR A 155 -18.09 10.13 -6.15
C THR A 155 -18.88 9.78 -4.89
N THR A 156 -18.60 8.64 -4.25
CA THR A 156 -19.36 8.12 -3.10
C THR A 156 -18.47 7.75 -1.90
N TRP A 157 -19.05 7.78 -0.69
CA TRP A 157 -18.35 7.38 0.55
C TRP A 157 -19.26 6.58 1.52
N PRO A 158 -18.96 5.29 1.81
CA PRO A 158 -17.82 4.51 1.32
C PRO A 158 -17.98 4.18 -0.18
N PRO A 159 -16.88 3.98 -0.92
CA PRO A 159 -16.92 3.77 -2.37
C PRO A 159 -17.27 2.32 -2.77
N ALA A 160 -18.06 1.61 -1.96
CA ALA A 160 -18.29 0.17 -2.11
C ALA A 160 -18.93 -0.23 -3.45
N SER A 161 -19.74 0.66 -4.03
CA SER A 161 -20.38 0.49 -5.34
C SER A 161 -19.86 1.47 -6.38
N ASP A 162 -18.76 2.15 -6.09
CA ASP A 162 -18.18 3.15 -6.98
C ASP A 162 -17.29 2.46 -8.00
N GLY A 163 -17.73 2.40 -9.25
CA GLY A 163 -16.94 1.75 -10.29
C GLY A 163 -15.69 2.54 -10.71
N CYS A 164 -15.41 3.70 -10.11
CA CYS A 164 -14.11 4.38 -10.24
C CYS A 164 -13.04 3.83 -9.28
N MET A 165 -13.40 2.90 -8.38
CA MET A 165 -12.43 2.10 -7.64
C MET A 165 -11.86 1.01 -8.56
N VAL A 166 -10.54 0.96 -8.67
CA VAL A 166 -9.87 -0.02 -9.52
C VAL A 166 -9.11 -1.03 -8.67
N LYS A 167 -9.22 -2.31 -9.03
CA LYS A 167 -8.45 -3.38 -8.37
C LYS A 167 -6.95 -3.20 -8.61
N GLY A 168 -6.19 -3.12 -7.53
CA GLY A 168 -4.74 -3.13 -7.51
C GLY A 168 -4.20 -4.56 -7.42
N ALA A 169 -3.21 -4.77 -6.56
CA ALA A 169 -2.79 -6.09 -6.13
C ALA A 169 -3.96 -6.85 -5.49
N ALA A 170 -4.06 -8.11 -5.85
CA ALA A 170 -4.96 -9.08 -5.27
C ALA A 170 -4.16 -10.35 -5.03
N ASP A 171 -4.65 -11.18 -4.13
CA ASP A 171 -4.19 -12.56 -3.99
C ASP A 171 -5.21 -13.52 -4.61
N PRO A 172 -5.29 -13.63 -5.95
CA PRO A 172 -6.19 -14.60 -6.56
C PRO A 172 -5.55 -15.98 -6.66
N ASP A 173 -6.36 -17.02 -6.40
CA ASP A 173 -6.15 -18.41 -6.84
C ASP A 173 -5.48 -18.49 -8.24
N PRO A 174 -4.41 -19.29 -8.42
CA PRO A 174 -3.83 -20.26 -7.48
C PRO A 174 -2.68 -19.71 -6.65
N SER A 175 -2.53 -18.38 -6.60
CA SER A 175 -1.50 -17.73 -5.77
C SER A 175 -1.94 -17.52 -4.32
N ASP A 176 -3.22 -17.77 -4.04
CA ASP A 176 -3.81 -17.92 -2.71
C ASP A 176 -2.80 -18.62 -1.81
N ASP A 177 -2.38 -17.93 -0.75
CA ASP A 177 -1.52 -18.55 0.23
C ASP A 177 -2.21 -19.81 0.75
N LYS A 178 -1.43 -20.77 1.26
CA LYS A 178 -2.09 -21.95 1.82
C LYS A 178 -2.91 -21.44 3.00
N THR A 179 -4.23 -21.61 2.95
CA THR A 179 -5.25 -21.40 4.01
C THR A 179 -4.85 -21.78 5.45
N SER A 180 -3.69 -22.42 5.64
CA SER A 180 -3.08 -22.73 6.94
C SER A 180 -2.32 -21.58 7.60
N ASP A 181 -1.86 -20.55 6.88
CA ASP A 181 -0.86 -19.63 7.43
C ASP A 181 -1.51 -18.49 8.24
N PHE A 182 -2.72 -18.06 7.88
CA PHE A 182 -3.50 -17.05 8.59
C PHE A 182 -4.98 -17.43 8.71
N SER A 183 -5.67 -16.87 9.70
CA SER A 183 -7.13 -16.96 9.74
C SER A 183 -7.73 -16.09 8.64
N ASN A 184 -8.84 -16.49 8.02
CA ASN A 184 -9.52 -15.78 6.93
C ASN A 184 -9.78 -14.27 7.25
N ASP A 185 -10.00 -13.91 8.52
CA ASP A 185 -10.17 -12.51 8.96
C ASP A 185 -8.90 -11.63 8.81
N LEU A 186 -7.75 -12.26 8.60
CA LEU A 186 -6.40 -11.67 8.51
C LEU A 186 -5.70 -11.98 7.18
N ASP A 187 -6.38 -12.66 6.27
CA ASP A 187 -5.91 -12.94 4.91
C ASP A 187 -6.46 -11.88 3.94
N ILE A 188 -5.57 -11.15 3.25
CA ILE A 188 -5.96 -10.02 2.40
C ILE A 188 -6.21 -10.49 0.96
N TRP A 189 -7.47 -10.71 0.67
CA TRP A 189 -7.94 -11.06 -0.67
C TRP A 189 -7.61 -10.02 -1.75
N SER A 190 -7.84 -8.73 -1.49
CA SER A 190 -7.59 -7.70 -2.50
C SER A 190 -7.46 -6.27 -1.99
N ILE A 191 -6.85 -5.43 -2.81
CA ILE A 191 -6.85 -3.98 -2.66
C ILE A 191 -7.52 -3.34 -3.86
N SER A 192 -8.38 -2.35 -3.60
CA SER A 192 -8.87 -1.44 -4.63
C SER A 192 -8.53 0.00 -4.28
N VAL A 193 -8.29 0.82 -5.29
CA VAL A 193 -7.81 2.20 -5.16
C VAL A 193 -8.59 3.14 -6.06
N GLY A 194 -8.81 4.35 -5.57
CA GLY A 194 -9.49 5.41 -6.31
C GLY A 194 -9.05 6.77 -5.81
N MET A 195 -9.34 7.82 -6.56
CA MET A 195 -9.03 9.19 -6.15
C MET A 195 -10.13 10.14 -6.61
N ASP A 196 -10.24 11.27 -5.92
CA ASP A 196 -10.89 12.48 -6.42
C ASP A 196 -9.96 13.69 -6.22
N ASP A 197 -10.51 14.90 -6.29
CA ASP A 197 -9.74 16.14 -6.11
C ASP A 197 -9.24 16.34 -4.67
N THR A 198 -9.92 15.75 -3.69
CA THR A 198 -9.70 15.95 -2.26
C THR A 198 -9.08 14.73 -1.58
N TYR A 199 -9.42 13.53 -2.00
CA TYR A 199 -9.13 12.29 -1.29
C TYR A 199 -8.46 11.24 -2.18
N LEU A 200 -7.56 10.49 -1.55
CA LEU A 200 -7.17 9.15 -1.96
C LEU A 200 -8.09 8.15 -1.25
N TYR A 201 -8.60 7.17 -1.98
CA TYR A 201 -9.43 6.09 -1.45
C TYR A 201 -8.69 4.76 -1.57
N VAL A 202 -8.71 3.98 -0.50
CA VAL A 202 -8.18 2.61 -0.49
C VAL A 202 -9.22 1.70 0.14
N GLN A 203 -9.53 0.60 -0.53
CA GLN A 203 -10.34 -0.49 -0.01
C GLN A 203 -9.43 -1.70 0.17
N GLN A 204 -9.45 -2.26 1.36
CA GLN A 204 -8.88 -3.57 1.66
C GLN A 204 -10.03 -4.55 1.80
N THR A 205 -9.89 -5.72 1.21
CA THR A 205 -10.86 -6.81 1.33
C THR A 205 -10.11 -8.00 1.91
N VAL A 206 -10.64 -8.57 2.99
CA VAL A 206 -10.16 -9.84 3.55
C VAL A 206 -11.07 -11.00 3.14
N GLU A 207 -10.57 -12.23 3.21
CA GLU A 207 -11.35 -13.43 2.90
C GLU A 207 -12.54 -13.61 3.86
N GLY A 208 -12.30 -13.39 5.15
CA GLY A 208 -13.29 -13.49 6.23
C GLY A 208 -14.05 -12.18 6.47
N SER A 209 -14.00 -11.68 7.70
CA SER A 209 -14.58 -10.39 8.05
C SER A 209 -13.60 -9.51 8.81
N ILE A 210 -13.71 -8.20 8.60
CA ILE A 210 -12.87 -7.23 9.31
C ILE A 210 -13.17 -7.32 10.81
N ASN A 211 -12.22 -7.84 11.57
CA ASN A 211 -12.38 -8.17 12.99
C ASN A 211 -11.57 -7.22 13.86
N LYS A 212 -12.20 -6.61 14.86
CA LYS A 212 -11.54 -5.69 15.80
C LYS A 212 -10.55 -6.37 16.74
N GLY A 213 -10.59 -7.70 16.84
CA GLY A 213 -9.87 -8.50 17.84
C GLY A 213 -10.68 -8.74 19.12
N THR A 214 -10.03 -9.29 20.15
CA THR A 214 -10.65 -9.74 21.41
C THR A 214 -9.99 -9.08 22.62
N VAL A 215 -10.74 -8.89 23.71
CA VAL A 215 -10.19 -8.35 24.97
C VAL A 215 -9.63 -9.46 25.86
N ASN A 216 -10.23 -10.65 25.84
CA ASN A 216 -9.79 -11.78 26.65
C ASN A 216 -9.93 -13.11 25.87
N PRO A 217 -8.83 -13.78 25.48
CA PRO A 217 -7.45 -13.28 25.53
C PRO A 217 -7.29 -12.02 24.66
N THR A 218 -6.36 -11.14 25.03
CA THR A 218 -6.08 -9.92 24.25
C THR A 218 -5.60 -10.28 22.85
N LYS A 219 -6.32 -9.78 21.84
CA LYS A 219 -5.90 -9.77 20.44
C LYS A 219 -6.26 -8.41 19.85
N ILE A 220 -5.26 -7.66 19.42
CA ILE A 220 -5.43 -6.36 18.78
C ILE A 220 -5.12 -6.54 17.30
N ASN A 221 -6.16 -6.61 16.48
CA ASN A 221 -6.00 -6.63 15.03
C ASN A 221 -5.83 -5.20 14.52
N THR A 222 -4.82 -4.99 13.68
CA THR A 222 -4.52 -3.71 13.07
C THR A 222 -4.35 -3.91 11.57
N TYR A 223 -5.14 -3.17 10.80
CA TYR A 223 -5.15 -3.21 9.35
C TYR A 223 -4.49 -1.94 8.84
N LEU A 224 -3.44 -2.08 8.05
CA LEU A 224 -2.60 -1.00 7.57
C LEU A 224 -2.66 -0.92 6.06
N SER A 225 -2.79 0.28 5.50
CA SER A 225 -2.46 0.58 4.11
C SER A 225 -1.31 1.58 4.08
N VAL A 226 -0.22 1.24 3.39
CA VAL A 226 0.93 2.16 3.26
C VAL A 226 1.03 2.68 1.83
N VAL A 227 1.00 4.01 1.71
CA VAL A 227 1.04 4.74 0.45
C VAL A 227 2.28 5.61 0.43
N LEU A 228 3.02 5.63 -0.67
CA LEU A 228 4.20 6.47 -0.80
C LEU A 228 4.38 7.04 -2.20
N ALA A 229 5.22 8.06 -2.31
CA ALA A 229 5.63 8.62 -3.58
C ALA A 229 6.49 7.58 -4.35
N PRO A 230 6.20 7.27 -5.62
CA PRO A 230 6.97 6.29 -6.39
C PRO A 230 8.46 6.61 -6.53
N SER A 231 8.86 7.88 -6.38
CA SER A 231 10.27 8.26 -6.36
C SER A 231 11.01 7.68 -5.14
N LEU A 232 10.32 7.50 -4.02
CA LEU A 232 10.93 7.08 -2.78
C LEU A 232 11.40 5.62 -2.80
N THR A 233 10.73 4.74 -3.55
CA THR A 233 11.17 3.33 -3.68
C THR A 233 12.53 3.19 -4.34
N LYS A 234 12.93 4.20 -5.12
CA LYS A 234 14.24 4.26 -5.78
C LYS A 234 15.33 4.76 -4.83
N ASP A 235 14.99 5.52 -3.81
CA ASP A 235 15.94 6.12 -2.86
C ASP A 235 16.47 5.12 -1.82
N VAL A 236 15.81 3.98 -1.67
CA VAL A 236 16.23 2.91 -0.76
C VAL A 236 16.92 1.84 -1.58
N ASP A 237 18.21 1.60 -1.34
CA ASP A 237 19.00 0.65 -2.12
C ASP A 237 18.69 -0.80 -1.73
N ASP A 238 18.78 -1.09 -0.44
CA ASP A 238 18.47 -2.37 0.18
C ASP A 238 17.83 -2.19 1.56
N LEU A 239 17.08 -3.20 2.00
CA LEU A 239 16.38 -3.20 3.28
C LEU A 239 17.37 -3.17 4.46
N THR A 240 18.51 -3.86 4.34
CA THR A 240 19.52 -3.95 5.40
C THR A 240 20.16 -2.60 5.69
N THR A 241 20.50 -1.81 4.68
CA THR A 241 20.99 -0.44 4.81
C THR A 241 19.95 0.45 5.46
N LEU A 242 18.67 0.28 5.13
CA LEU A 242 17.59 1.04 5.76
C LEU A 242 17.42 0.67 7.24
N MET A 243 17.50 -0.63 7.57
CA MET A 243 17.37 -1.15 8.94
C MET A 243 18.56 -0.80 9.83
N ASN A 244 19.77 -0.82 9.26
CA ASN A 244 21.01 -0.49 9.96
C ASN A 244 21.34 1.01 9.91
N MET A 245 20.49 1.81 9.27
CA MET A 245 20.69 3.25 9.18
C MET A 245 20.58 3.85 10.56
N ASP A 246 21.64 4.48 11.03
CA ASP A 246 21.55 5.23 12.28
C ASP A 246 20.50 6.36 12.13
N PRO A 247 19.82 6.74 13.22
CA PRO A 247 18.75 7.74 13.16
C PRO A 247 19.18 9.09 12.54
N GLN A 248 20.44 9.50 12.65
CA GLN A 248 20.90 10.78 12.08
C GLN A 248 21.09 10.67 10.56
N THR A 249 21.65 9.57 10.08
CA THR A 249 21.75 9.30 8.64
C THR A 249 20.36 9.17 8.03
N ALA A 250 19.45 8.45 8.68
CA ALA A 250 18.05 8.35 8.30
C ALA A 250 17.39 9.72 8.20
N LYS A 251 17.52 10.54 9.24
CA LYS A 251 17.02 11.91 9.22
C LYS A 251 17.56 12.67 8.02
N LYS A 252 18.88 12.68 7.83
CA LYS A 252 19.53 13.48 6.79
C LYS A 252 19.06 13.03 5.40
N LYS A 253 18.95 11.72 5.18
CA LYS A 253 18.53 11.14 3.90
C LYS A 253 17.07 11.45 3.55
N PHE A 254 16.21 11.53 4.56
CA PHE A 254 14.76 11.66 4.38
C PHE A 254 14.17 13.00 4.83
N SER A 255 15.01 13.94 5.23
CA SER A 255 14.59 15.30 5.59
C SER A 255 13.85 15.94 4.43
N GLY A 256 12.67 16.50 4.70
CA GLY A 256 11.81 17.12 3.69
C GLY A 256 11.00 16.14 2.85
N LYS A 257 11.13 14.83 3.09
CA LYS A 257 10.33 13.79 2.43
C LYS A 257 9.18 13.31 3.29
N GLU A 258 8.96 13.85 4.48
CA GLU A 258 8.06 13.31 5.51
C GLU A 258 6.62 13.07 5.03
N ASN A 259 6.14 13.83 4.05
CA ASN A 259 4.80 13.71 3.47
C ASN A 259 4.72 12.77 2.25
N MET A 260 5.84 12.15 1.86
CA MET A 260 5.93 11.17 0.77
C MET A 260 5.61 9.75 1.23
N VAL A 261 5.28 9.51 2.50
CA VAL A 261 4.81 8.21 3.02
C VAL A 261 3.65 8.45 3.97
N LYS A 262 2.52 7.77 3.73
CA LYS A 262 1.31 7.83 4.53
C LYS A 262 0.93 6.41 4.95
N VAL A 263 0.78 6.23 6.27
CA VAL A 263 0.32 4.97 6.88
C VAL A 263 -1.10 5.19 7.37
N MET A 264 -2.05 4.55 6.72
CA MET A 264 -3.45 4.55 7.11
C MET A 264 -3.68 3.33 7.99
N MET A 265 -4.17 3.54 9.22
CA MET A 265 -4.37 2.46 10.19
C MET A 265 -5.84 2.36 10.54
N TRP A 266 -6.34 1.14 10.70
CA TRP A 266 -7.59 0.83 11.39
C TRP A 266 -7.29 -0.18 12.50
N SER A 267 -7.57 0.20 13.75
CA SER A 267 -7.32 -0.62 14.94
C SER A 267 -8.26 -0.20 16.07
N PRO A 268 -9.50 -0.72 16.12
CA PRO A 268 -10.49 -0.29 17.11
C PRO A 268 -10.09 -0.60 18.55
N GLN A 269 -9.34 -1.69 18.77
CA GLN A 269 -8.80 -2.04 20.09
C GLN A 269 -7.48 -1.30 20.37
N GLY A 270 -6.70 -0.99 19.32
CA GLY A 270 -5.48 -0.19 19.44
C GLY A 270 -5.73 1.27 19.80
N LYS A 271 -6.95 1.79 19.63
CA LYS A 271 -7.22 3.22 19.92
C LYS A 271 -6.93 3.63 21.36
N THR A 272 -7.16 2.74 22.33
CA THR A 272 -6.81 2.96 23.74
C THR A 272 -5.31 3.04 23.92
N PHE A 273 -4.57 2.14 23.24
CA PHE A 273 -3.11 2.09 23.27
C PHE A 273 -2.49 3.35 22.67
N PHE A 274 -3.01 3.82 21.53
CA PHE A 274 -2.51 5.03 20.86
C PHE A 274 -3.13 6.33 21.37
N ASN A 275 -3.98 6.26 22.41
CA ASN A 275 -4.73 7.40 22.96
C ASN A 275 -5.45 8.23 21.87
N VAL A 276 -6.15 7.54 20.96
CA VAL A 276 -6.95 8.14 19.88
C VAL A 276 -8.42 7.86 20.06
N LYS A 277 -9.26 8.81 19.63
CA LYS A 277 -10.72 8.72 19.76
C LYS A 277 -11.40 7.97 18.61
N GLN A 278 -10.70 7.79 17.49
CA GLN A 278 -11.24 7.18 16.28
C GLN A 278 -10.59 5.83 16.02
N ASP A 279 -11.33 4.91 15.39
CA ASP A 279 -10.85 3.57 15.07
C ASP A 279 -9.79 3.58 13.96
N CYS A 280 -9.76 4.65 13.15
CA CYS A 280 -8.68 4.91 12.21
C CYS A 280 -7.92 6.19 12.54
N PHE A 281 -6.63 6.13 12.24
CA PHE A 281 -5.68 7.18 12.54
C PHE A 281 -4.46 7.02 11.64
N VAL A 282 -3.68 8.09 11.55
CA VAL A 282 -2.36 8.06 10.90
C VAL A 282 -1.30 8.58 11.87
N PRO A 283 -0.08 8.01 11.87
CA PRO A 283 1.03 8.61 12.58
C PRO A 283 1.28 10.03 12.08
N ALA A 284 1.37 11.00 13.00
CA ALA A 284 1.77 12.35 12.65
C ALA A 284 3.25 12.37 12.27
N ALA A 285 3.59 13.18 11.28
CA ALA A 285 4.98 13.53 11.03
C ALA A 285 5.57 14.18 12.30
N PRO A 286 6.81 13.85 12.67
CA PRO A 286 7.47 14.39 13.85
C PRO A 286 7.67 15.89 13.61
N GLN A 287 7.20 16.71 14.54
CA GLN A 287 7.37 18.16 14.41
C GLN A 287 8.86 18.49 14.59
N ALA A 288 9.46 19.07 13.55
CA ALA A 288 10.82 19.59 13.60
C ALA A 288 10.85 20.80 14.56
N GLY A 289 11.15 20.57 15.84
CA GLY A 289 11.31 21.65 16.83
C GLY A 289 10.62 21.46 18.18
N GLY A 290 9.98 20.32 18.46
CA GLY A 290 9.46 20.04 19.80
C GLY A 290 10.58 20.06 20.85
N GLY A 291 10.42 20.86 21.90
CA GLY A 291 11.41 21.06 22.96
C GLY A 291 11.88 19.76 23.63
N LYS A 292 13.10 19.82 24.16
CA LYS A 292 13.84 18.72 24.81
C LYS A 292 13.22 18.28 26.15
N GLU A 293 12.08 17.59 26.15
CA GLU A 293 11.79 16.72 27.28
C GLU A 293 12.49 15.38 27.07
N GLU A 294 13.79 15.36 27.39
CA GLU A 294 14.57 14.12 27.44
C GLU A 294 14.01 13.22 28.56
N GLY A 295 13.54 12.01 28.20
CA GLY A 295 13.21 10.96 29.17
C GLY A 295 11.74 10.56 29.28
N LYS A 296 10.83 11.11 28.48
CA LYS A 296 9.48 10.56 28.33
C LYS A 296 9.31 10.00 26.92
N ASP A 297 9.19 8.68 26.83
CA ASP A 297 8.85 7.97 25.59
C ASP A 297 7.46 8.38 25.13
N GLN A 298 7.38 9.52 24.43
CA GLN A 298 6.14 9.96 23.84
C GLN A 298 5.93 9.18 22.55
N MET A 299 4.90 8.34 22.53
CA MET A 299 4.38 7.76 21.30
C MET A 299 4.17 8.86 20.24
N PRO A 300 4.37 8.54 18.95
CA PRO A 300 4.08 9.49 17.89
C PRO A 300 2.64 9.97 18.04
N LYS A 301 2.46 11.30 18.00
CA LYS A 301 1.12 11.88 17.95
C LYS A 301 0.38 11.26 16.76
N MET A 302 -0.90 10.98 16.93
CA MET A 302 -1.73 10.44 15.86
C MET A 302 -2.64 11.54 15.31
N LYS A 303 -2.77 11.63 13.99
CA LYS A 303 -3.76 12.48 13.32
C LYS A 303 -5.00 11.66 12.99
N THR A 304 -6.15 12.29 13.13
CA THR A 304 -7.47 11.70 12.85
C THR A 304 -8.30 12.58 11.91
N ASP A 305 -7.93 13.85 11.76
CA ASP A 305 -8.60 14.84 10.93
C ASP A 305 -8.31 14.68 9.42
N VAL A 306 -7.25 13.95 9.07
CA VAL A 306 -6.80 13.72 7.68
C VAL A 306 -7.24 12.38 7.11
N ILE A 307 -7.87 11.53 7.91
CA ILE A 307 -8.29 10.17 7.54
C ILE A 307 -9.73 9.92 7.96
N SER A 308 -10.46 9.11 7.20
CA SER A 308 -11.69 8.49 7.68
C SER A 308 -11.75 7.05 7.20
N CYS A 309 -12.46 6.21 7.95
CA CYS A 309 -12.62 4.81 7.64
C CYS A 309 -14.06 4.35 7.83
N LYS A 310 -14.43 3.29 7.12
CA LYS A 310 -15.66 2.53 7.32
C LYS A 310 -15.34 1.05 7.07
N ASN A 311 -15.96 0.14 7.78
CA ASN A 311 -15.91 -1.29 7.46
C ASN A 311 -17.31 -1.83 7.18
N LYS A 312 -17.42 -2.83 6.31
CA LYS A 312 -18.67 -3.53 5.99
C LYS A 312 -18.36 -4.97 5.56
N GLY A 313 -18.58 -5.93 6.48
CA GLY A 313 -18.25 -7.33 6.23
C GLY A 313 -16.74 -7.53 5.97
N PRO A 314 -16.35 -8.05 4.79
CA PRO A 314 -14.94 -8.26 4.43
C PRO A 314 -14.21 -6.96 4.06
N ASP A 315 -14.95 -5.87 3.82
CA ASP A 315 -14.36 -4.64 3.27
C ASP A 315 -14.02 -3.62 4.36
N LEU A 316 -12.80 -3.09 4.30
CA LEU A 316 -12.32 -1.94 5.04
C LEU A 316 -11.96 -0.81 4.06
N PHE A 317 -12.65 0.32 4.20
CA PHE A 317 -12.47 1.50 3.37
C PHE A 317 -11.71 2.57 4.14
N PHE A 318 -10.69 3.14 3.51
CA PHE A 318 -10.00 4.35 3.92
C PHE A 318 -10.25 5.47 2.90
N ARG A 319 -10.39 6.69 3.40
CA ARG A 319 -10.17 7.91 2.60
C ARG A 319 -9.16 8.80 3.31
N TYR A 320 -8.23 9.36 2.56
CA TYR A 320 -7.12 10.15 3.07
C TYR A 320 -7.05 11.50 2.35
N LYS A 321 -6.97 12.60 3.10
CA LYS A 321 -6.93 13.96 2.54
C LYS A 321 -5.62 14.20 1.78
N LYS A 322 -5.72 14.46 0.47
CA LYS A 322 -4.58 14.76 -0.40
C LYS A 322 -3.82 16.02 0.01
N SER A 323 -4.46 16.95 0.71
CA SER A 323 -3.82 18.15 1.25
C SER A 323 -2.72 17.87 2.29
N ASP A 324 -2.72 16.69 2.93
CA ASP A 324 -1.62 16.28 3.84
C ASP A 324 -0.52 15.51 3.09
N MET A 325 -0.70 15.16 1.81
CA MET A 325 0.26 14.40 0.99
C MET A 325 1.28 15.32 0.31
N ASP A 326 2.43 14.76 -0.07
CA ASP A 326 3.35 15.46 -0.97
C ASP A 326 2.68 15.72 -2.33
N LYS A 327 2.99 16.85 -2.97
CA LYS A 327 2.40 17.22 -4.28
C LYS A 327 2.67 16.19 -5.38
N SER A 328 3.83 15.51 -5.33
CA SER A 328 4.15 14.43 -6.27
C SER A 328 3.14 13.28 -6.21
N MET A 329 2.46 13.12 -5.06
CA MET A 329 1.48 12.05 -4.84
C MET A 329 0.07 12.39 -5.33
N ASN A 330 -0.18 13.61 -5.82
CA ASN A 330 -1.52 14.03 -6.20
C ASN A 330 -2.08 13.27 -7.40
N ASN A 331 -1.21 12.83 -8.30
CA ASN A 331 -1.59 12.12 -9.52
C ASN A 331 -0.93 10.75 -9.63
N GLU A 332 -0.04 10.39 -8.71
CA GLU A 332 0.66 9.13 -8.78
C GLU A 332 1.07 8.66 -7.38
N VAL A 333 0.69 7.44 -7.00
CA VAL A 333 1.12 6.85 -5.73
C VAL A 333 1.58 5.43 -5.95
N GLN A 334 2.40 4.93 -5.04
CA GLN A 334 2.69 3.52 -4.90
C GLN A 334 2.17 3.05 -3.55
N LEU A 335 1.31 2.03 -3.57
CA LEU A 335 0.91 1.29 -2.39
C LEU A 335 1.94 0.19 -2.18
N LEU A 336 2.48 0.13 -0.96
CA LEU A 336 3.29 -1.00 -0.50
C LEU A 336 2.44 -2.23 -0.15
N GLY A 337 1.12 -2.11 -0.30
CA GLY A 337 0.17 -3.13 0.02
C GLY A 337 -0.62 -2.83 1.30
N SER A 338 -1.41 -3.83 1.67
CA SER A 338 -2.10 -3.93 2.94
C SER A 338 -1.29 -4.82 3.87
N ILE A 339 -1.21 -4.46 5.14
CA ILE A 339 -0.52 -5.27 6.15
C ILE A 339 -1.50 -5.48 7.28
N ILE A 340 -1.66 -6.72 7.72
CA ILE A 340 -2.42 -7.03 8.92
C ILE A 340 -1.45 -7.39 10.03
N MET A 341 -1.66 -6.81 11.21
CA MET A 341 -0.88 -7.10 12.40
C MET A 341 -1.81 -7.56 13.51
N GLN A 342 -1.38 -8.54 14.29
CA GLN A 342 -2.05 -8.96 15.51
C GLN A 342 -1.10 -8.79 16.68
N ALA A 343 -1.51 -8.04 17.71
CA ALA A 343 -0.78 -7.98 18.97
C ALA A 343 -1.53 -8.75 20.07
N THR A 344 -0.81 -9.53 20.87
CA THR A 344 -1.38 -10.33 21.98
C THR A 344 -1.25 -9.67 23.35
N SER A 345 -0.65 -8.48 23.42
CA SER A 345 -0.42 -7.73 24.66
C SER A 345 -0.80 -6.26 24.50
N THR A 346 -1.38 -5.67 25.55
CA THR A 346 -1.62 -4.22 25.69
C THR A 346 -0.46 -3.50 26.39
N ASP A 347 0.47 -4.23 27.01
CA ASP A 347 1.65 -3.66 27.65
C ASP A 347 2.58 -3.10 26.55
N PRO A 348 2.86 -1.80 26.50
CA PRO A 348 3.74 -1.21 25.49
C PRO A 348 5.12 -1.86 25.40
N GLN A 349 5.64 -2.40 26.50
CA GLN A 349 6.94 -3.09 26.51
C GLN A 349 6.85 -4.47 25.83
N LYS A 350 5.71 -5.14 25.93
CA LYS A 350 5.47 -6.48 25.34
C LYS A 350 4.65 -6.46 24.07
N PHE A 351 4.05 -5.33 23.71
CA PHE A 351 3.25 -5.15 22.49
C PHE A 351 4.07 -5.57 21.27
N MET A 352 5.35 -5.22 21.28
CA MET A 352 6.33 -5.55 20.26
C MET A 352 6.66 -7.04 20.20
N GLU A 353 6.76 -7.68 21.36
CA GLU A 353 7.06 -9.12 21.48
C GLU A 353 5.87 -9.98 21.04
N GLY A 354 4.65 -9.48 21.23
CA GLY A 354 3.42 -10.14 20.84
C GLY A 354 2.89 -9.76 19.46
N LEU A 355 3.64 -8.99 18.67
CA LEU A 355 3.23 -8.52 17.35
C LEU A 355 3.54 -9.59 16.30
N ASN A 356 2.49 -10.14 15.70
CA ASN A 356 2.57 -11.05 14.57
C ASN A 356 2.12 -10.33 13.30
N LEU A 357 2.94 -10.43 12.25
CA LEU A 357 2.53 -10.06 10.90
C LEU A 357 1.62 -11.16 10.36
N GLY A 358 0.43 -10.77 9.93
CA GLY A 358 -0.49 -11.62 9.18
C GLY A 358 -0.02 -11.66 7.73
N ASP A 359 -0.84 -11.14 6.84
CA ASP A 359 -0.55 -11.11 5.42
C ASP A 359 -0.01 -9.74 4.93
N VAL A 360 0.68 -9.77 3.77
CA VAL A 360 1.10 -8.58 3.01
C VAL A 360 0.89 -8.78 1.51
N THR A 361 0.06 -7.91 0.92
CA THR A 361 -0.16 -7.92 -0.53
C THR A 361 1.01 -7.34 -1.34
N ASN A 362 1.07 -7.68 -2.62
CA ASN A 362 2.00 -7.09 -3.59
C ASN A 362 1.89 -5.56 -3.77
N PHE A 363 2.92 -4.97 -4.37
CA PHE A 363 3.01 -3.53 -4.59
C PHE A 363 2.07 -3.09 -5.72
N THR A 364 1.44 -1.93 -5.57
CA THR A 364 0.56 -1.35 -6.61
C THR A 364 0.95 0.08 -6.92
N ARG A 365 1.32 0.37 -8.16
CA ARG A 365 1.48 1.75 -8.66
C ARG A 365 0.17 2.22 -9.28
N VAL A 366 -0.30 3.38 -8.85
CA VAL A 366 -1.56 3.97 -9.24
C VAL A 366 -1.29 5.33 -9.87
N THR A 367 -1.79 5.54 -11.08
CA THR A 367 -1.63 6.81 -11.80
C THR A 367 -2.99 7.38 -12.16
N TRP A 368 -3.24 8.64 -11.83
CA TRP A 368 -4.39 9.39 -12.29
C TRP A 368 -4.21 9.77 -13.77
N LYS A 369 -4.85 8.99 -14.66
CA LYS A 369 -4.76 9.21 -16.11
C LYS A 369 -6.05 8.73 -16.79
N PRO A 370 -7.18 9.41 -16.55
CA PRO A 370 -8.47 9.01 -17.11
C PRO A 370 -8.41 9.07 -18.65
N ARG A 371 -9.01 8.06 -19.31
CA ARG A 371 -9.03 7.98 -20.78
C ARG A 371 -10.46 7.88 -21.28
N THR A 372 -10.78 8.74 -22.22
CA THR A 372 -12.09 8.79 -22.87
C THR A 372 -11.90 8.55 -24.36
N ILE A 373 -12.67 7.62 -24.92
CA ILE A 373 -12.68 7.29 -26.36
C ILE A 373 -14.04 7.66 -26.91
N THR A 374 -14.08 8.44 -27.98
CA THR A 374 -15.34 8.75 -28.69
C THR A 374 -15.47 7.84 -29.91
N VAL A 375 -16.49 6.98 -29.90
CA VAL A 375 -16.85 6.12 -31.03
C VAL A 375 -17.78 6.89 -31.94
N LYS A 376 -17.33 7.14 -33.17
CA LYS A 376 -18.06 7.94 -34.15
C LYS A 376 -19.16 7.15 -34.86
#